data_AF-A0A662Y1S3-F1
#
_entry.id   AF-A0A662Y1S3-F1
#
_cell.length_a   1.000
_cell.length_b   1.000
_cell.length_c   1.000
_cell.angle_alpha   90.00
_cell.angle_beta   90.00
_cell.angle_gamma   90.00
#
_symmetry.space_group_name_H-M   'P 1'
#
loop_
_entity.id
_entity.type
_entity.pdbx_description
1 polymer ?
#
loop_
_entity_poly.entity_id
_entity_poly.type
_entity_poly.pdbx_seq_one_letter_code
_entity_poly.pdbx_strand_id
1 'polypeptide(L)'
;MELEVPLPELLTCRLYIKNGLPLTSCHEKVSPSPSFLFRVADVYRVLKAKVEEHFESKLPGKWTSELDIYLKPSNNAPQKDFEALCPASDGLLTQLNTTWHKARLRRNGQAGFVLMLSVYVPKPTEQVTTLRRASAARVQEQVPRVAALLREQGLPTGGASERYMAVTQARLPGDASIVVPDSTTFRQLQHIDTQQAAMDEEMAGDQQLASLECCLIRIKIQDVPVPIQVNVRDLRAALGLPGYSLRPPFRAPTTINTPGPEEDMEDVDHADEMEQMANV
;
A
#
# COMPACT_ATOMS: atom_id res chain seq x y z
N MET A 1 58.29 -10.90 -3.31
CA MET A 1 57.57 -11.87 -4.16
C MET A 1 56.30 -12.24 -3.42
N GLU A 2 55.17 -11.64 -3.78
CA GLU A 2 53.89 -12.04 -3.20
C GLU A 2 53.48 -13.38 -3.83
N LEU A 3 53.27 -14.39 -2.99
CA LEU A 3 52.82 -15.71 -3.41
C LEU A 3 51.36 -15.60 -3.88
N GLU A 4 51.13 -15.66 -5.18
CA GLU A 4 49.80 -15.71 -5.74
C GLU A 4 49.14 -17.04 -5.37
N VAL A 5 48.12 -16.99 -4.50
CA VAL A 5 47.37 -18.19 -4.11
C VAL A 5 46.52 -18.64 -5.30
N PRO A 6 46.72 -19.86 -5.82
CA PRO A 6 45.95 -20.36 -6.95
C PRO A 6 44.48 -20.58 -6.56
N LEU A 7 43.61 -20.65 -7.56
CA LEU A 7 42.20 -21.01 -7.35
C LEU A 7 42.13 -22.39 -6.67
N PRO A 8 41.41 -22.53 -5.54
CA PRO A 8 41.25 -23.82 -4.88
C PRO A 8 40.53 -24.83 -5.77
N GLU A 9 40.93 -26.10 -5.69
CA GLU A 9 40.25 -27.18 -6.42
C GLU A 9 38.79 -27.37 -5.97
N LEU A 10 38.47 -26.98 -4.73
CA LEU A 10 37.16 -27.11 -4.14
C LEU A 10 36.66 -25.74 -3.66
N LEU A 11 35.50 -25.33 -4.17
CA LEU A 11 34.86 -24.06 -3.87
C LEU A 11 33.60 -24.28 -3.04
N THR A 12 33.49 -23.51 -1.96
CA THR A 12 32.24 -23.35 -1.22
C THR A 12 31.31 -22.44 -2.03
N CYS A 13 30.13 -22.94 -2.36
CA CYS A 13 29.12 -22.25 -3.15
C CYS A 13 27.88 -21.96 -2.31
N ARG A 14 27.15 -20.89 -2.65
CA ARG A 14 25.86 -20.56 -2.03
C ARG A 14 24.88 -20.07 -3.08
N LEU A 15 23.67 -20.64 -3.08
CA LEU A 15 22.61 -20.30 -4.03
C LEU A 15 21.63 -19.31 -3.43
N TYR A 16 21.33 -18.26 -4.21
CA TYR A 16 20.30 -17.28 -3.95
C TYR A 16 19.20 -17.41 -5.01
N ILE A 17 17.96 -17.53 -4.59
CA ILE A 17 16.83 -17.61 -5.52
C ILE A 17 16.06 -16.30 -5.45
N LYS A 18 15.88 -15.65 -6.59
CA LYS A 18 15.33 -14.29 -6.69
C LYS A 18 14.07 -14.26 -7.53
N ASN A 19 13.14 -13.37 -7.21
CA ASN A 19 11.89 -13.17 -7.96
C ASN A 19 12.03 -12.04 -8.97
N GLY A 20 11.76 -12.30 -10.25
CA GLY A 20 11.70 -11.27 -11.29
C GLY A 20 12.70 -11.51 -12.41
N LEU A 21 13.05 -10.44 -13.11
CA LEU A 21 13.95 -10.50 -14.25
C LEU A 21 15.42 -10.45 -13.80
N PRO A 22 16.31 -11.18 -14.47
CA PRO A 22 17.74 -11.12 -14.19
C PRO A 22 18.25 -9.68 -14.30
N LEU A 23 19.26 -9.35 -13.48
CA LEU A 23 19.97 -8.05 -13.48
C LEU A 23 19.14 -6.81 -13.09
N THR A 24 17.85 -6.95 -12.77
CA THR A 24 16.98 -5.86 -12.28
C THR A 24 16.89 -5.83 -10.75
N SER A 25 16.39 -4.73 -10.16
CA SER A 25 16.14 -4.70 -8.71
C SER A 25 15.14 -5.79 -8.32
N CYS A 26 15.56 -6.74 -7.49
CA CYS A 26 14.69 -7.83 -7.05
C CYS A 26 15.06 -8.32 -5.66
N HIS A 27 14.08 -8.95 -5.02
CA HIS A 27 14.21 -9.50 -3.68
C HIS A 27 14.46 -11.01 -3.73
N GLU A 28 15.13 -11.51 -2.68
CA GLU A 28 15.25 -12.94 -2.43
C GLU A 28 13.83 -13.53 -2.28
N LYS A 29 13.55 -14.58 -3.04
CA LYS A 29 12.26 -15.28 -3.03
C LYS A 29 12.12 -16.16 -1.79
N VAL A 30 13.24 -16.75 -1.39
CA VAL A 30 13.38 -17.66 -0.25
C VAL A 30 14.74 -17.41 0.38
N SER A 31 14.90 -17.82 1.64
CA SER A 31 16.19 -17.75 2.31
C SER A 31 17.26 -18.50 1.49
N PRO A 32 18.51 -18.00 1.47
CA PRO A 32 19.59 -18.61 0.69
C PRO A 32 19.76 -20.09 1.03
N SER A 33 20.19 -20.89 0.05
CA SER A 33 20.49 -22.30 0.30
C SER A 33 21.59 -22.44 1.36
N PRO A 34 21.65 -23.57 2.07
CA PRO A 34 22.88 -24.00 2.72
C PRO A 34 24.03 -23.98 1.72
N SER A 35 25.24 -23.72 2.21
CA SER A 35 26.44 -23.78 1.37
C SER A 35 26.70 -25.21 0.92
N PHE A 36 27.22 -25.38 -0.30
CA PHE A 36 27.57 -26.68 -0.86
C PHE A 36 28.93 -26.63 -1.55
N LEU A 37 29.53 -27.79 -1.76
CA LEU A 37 30.88 -27.90 -2.31
C LEU A 37 30.85 -28.22 -3.81
N PHE A 38 31.69 -27.54 -4.56
CA PHE A 38 31.87 -27.72 -5.99
C PHE A 38 33.36 -27.89 -6.31
N ARG A 39 33.72 -28.94 -7.05
CA ARG A 39 35.10 -29.12 -7.50
C ARG A 39 35.27 -28.43 -8.85
N VAL A 40 36.31 -27.63 -9.00
CA VAL A 40 36.57 -26.85 -10.22
C VAL A 40 36.78 -27.72 -11.46
N ALA A 41 37.32 -28.93 -11.28
CA ALA A 41 37.44 -29.93 -12.35
C ALA A 41 36.08 -30.48 -12.81
N ASP A 42 35.05 -30.41 -11.96
CA ASP A 42 33.69 -30.78 -12.33
C ASP A 42 33.15 -29.64 -13.20
N VAL A 43 33.04 -29.86 -14.50
CA VAL A 43 32.61 -28.84 -15.47
C VAL A 43 31.19 -28.31 -15.17
N TYR A 44 30.77 -27.26 -15.89
CA TYR A 44 29.48 -26.57 -15.72
C TYR A 44 28.27 -27.48 -15.49
N ARG A 45 28.19 -28.63 -16.19
CA ARG A 45 27.07 -29.58 -16.05
C ARG A 45 26.87 -30.08 -14.62
N VAL A 46 27.96 -30.37 -13.91
CA VAL A 46 27.89 -30.85 -12.52
C VAL A 46 27.49 -29.71 -11.59
N LEU A 47 28.00 -28.50 -11.83
CA LEU A 47 27.58 -27.31 -11.08
C LEU A 47 26.08 -27.05 -11.26
N LYS A 48 25.58 -27.12 -12.50
CA LYS A 48 24.16 -26.93 -12.82
C LYS A 48 23.28 -27.96 -12.11
N ALA A 49 23.68 -29.24 -12.13
CA ALA A 49 22.95 -30.29 -11.42
C ALA A 49 22.88 -30.06 -9.90
N LYS A 50 23.99 -29.63 -9.27
CA LYS A 50 24.00 -29.26 -7.84
C LYS A 50 23.12 -28.04 -7.56
N VAL A 51 23.17 -27.02 -8.41
CA VAL A 51 22.31 -25.84 -8.27
C VAL A 51 20.84 -26.22 -8.41
N GLU A 52 20.49 -27.09 -9.35
CA GLU A 52 19.14 -27.63 -9.54
C GLU A 52 18.64 -28.38 -8.29
N GLU A 53 19.45 -29.29 -7.73
CA GLU A 53 19.10 -30.01 -6.50
C GLU A 53 18.82 -29.05 -5.33
N HIS A 54 19.70 -28.07 -5.12
CA HIS A 54 19.52 -27.06 -4.08
C HIS A 54 18.35 -26.12 -4.35
N PHE A 55 18.05 -25.84 -5.63
CA PHE A 55 16.90 -25.05 -6.03
C PHE A 55 15.60 -25.79 -5.72
N GLU A 56 15.47 -27.05 -6.16
CA GLU A 56 14.29 -27.90 -5.98
C GLU A 56 14.02 -28.18 -4.50
N SER A 57 15.06 -28.32 -3.67
CA SER A 57 14.92 -28.40 -2.21
C SER A 57 14.23 -27.17 -1.61
N LYS A 58 14.42 -25.97 -2.20
CA LYS A 58 13.82 -24.71 -1.72
C LYS A 58 12.51 -24.34 -2.41
N LEU A 59 12.37 -24.69 -3.68
CA LEU A 59 11.23 -24.35 -4.54
C LEU A 59 10.91 -25.53 -5.47
N PRO A 60 10.22 -26.56 -4.95
CA PRO A 60 9.97 -27.78 -5.72
C PRO A 60 9.06 -27.52 -6.93
N GLY A 61 9.38 -28.15 -8.06
CA GLY A 61 8.61 -28.11 -9.30
C GLY A 61 8.65 -26.77 -10.04
N LYS A 62 9.64 -25.92 -9.73
CA LYS A 62 9.79 -24.59 -10.36
C LYS A 62 11.06 -24.46 -11.18
N TRP A 63 11.96 -25.45 -11.15
CA TRP A 63 13.13 -25.44 -12.02
C TRP A 63 12.74 -25.67 -13.47
N THR A 64 13.36 -24.94 -14.39
CA THR A 64 13.28 -25.20 -15.83
C THR A 64 14.70 -25.17 -16.42
N SER A 65 14.95 -25.99 -17.44
CA SER A 65 16.29 -26.08 -18.06
C SER A 65 16.75 -24.78 -18.73
N GLU A 66 15.81 -23.88 -19.01
CA GLU A 66 16.00 -22.53 -19.57
C GLU A 66 16.51 -21.51 -18.54
N LEU A 67 16.48 -21.83 -17.24
CA LEU A 67 16.99 -20.92 -16.22
C LEU A 67 18.53 -20.82 -16.30
N ASP A 68 18.99 -19.58 -16.43
CA ASP A 68 20.41 -19.25 -16.34
C ASP A 68 20.86 -19.08 -14.88
N ILE A 69 22.09 -19.49 -14.62
CA ILE A 69 22.75 -19.33 -13.33
C ILE A 69 23.68 -18.12 -13.43
N TYR A 70 23.51 -17.16 -12.54
CA TYR A 70 24.31 -15.95 -12.50
C TYR A 70 25.33 -16.00 -11.37
N LEU A 71 26.54 -15.58 -11.68
CA LEU A 71 27.63 -15.40 -10.74
C LEU A 71 27.63 -13.95 -10.24
N LYS A 72 27.70 -13.79 -8.92
CA LYS A 72 27.98 -12.50 -8.30
C LYS A 72 29.50 -12.32 -8.23
N PRO A 73 30.09 -11.38 -9.00
CA PRO A 73 31.55 -11.29 -9.14
C PRO A 73 32.26 -10.75 -7.89
N SER A 74 31.53 -10.16 -6.94
CA SER A 74 32.09 -9.66 -5.69
C SER A 74 30.99 -9.39 -4.64
N ASN A 75 31.33 -9.36 -3.34
CA ASN A 75 30.32 -9.17 -2.28
C ASN A 75 29.45 -7.90 -2.40
N ASN A 76 30.02 -6.82 -2.95
CA ASN A 76 29.35 -5.53 -3.09
C ASN A 76 28.97 -5.22 -4.55
N ALA A 77 29.11 -6.19 -5.46
CA ALA A 77 28.71 -6.00 -6.84
C ALA A 77 27.19 -5.73 -6.88
N PRO A 78 26.74 -4.63 -7.52
CA PRO A 78 25.32 -4.40 -7.73
C PRO A 78 24.78 -5.48 -8.67
N GLN A 79 23.49 -5.79 -8.57
CA GLN A 79 22.91 -6.92 -9.29
C GLN A 79 23.02 -6.80 -10.82
N LYS A 80 23.01 -5.57 -11.35
CA LYS A 80 23.21 -5.29 -12.77
C LYS A 80 24.56 -5.78 -13.31
N ASP A 81 25.56 -5.96 -12.44
CA ASP A 81 26.90 -6.40 -12.80
C ASP A 81 27.09 -7.91 -12.60
N PHE A 82 26.02 -8.66 -12.34
CA PHE A 82 26.11 -10.12 -12.26
C PHE A 82 26.30 -10.69 -13.66
N GLU A 83 27.07 -11.76 -13.76
CA GLU A 83 27.44 -12.37 -15.04
C GLU A 83 26.77 -13.74 -15.15
N ALA A 84 26.15 -14.06 -16.28
CA ALA A 84 25.67 -15.42 -16.53
C ALA A 84 26.88 -16.37 -16.59
N LEU A 85 26.77 -17.54 -15.94
CA LEU A 85 27.81 -18.55 -15.98
C LEU A 85 27.96 -19.11 -17.39
N CYS A 86 29.18 -19.10 -17.90
CA CYS A 86 29.50 -19.66 -19.19
C CYS A 86 29.42 -21.20 -19.14
N PRO A 87 28.66 -21.85 -20.04
CA PRO A 87 28.58 -23.31 -20.08
C PRO A 87 29.86 -23.98 -20.58
N ALA A 88 30.72 -23.25 -21.32
CA ALA A 88 31.99 -23.75 -21.82
C ALA A 88 33.02 -23.82 -20.70
N SER A 89 33.80 -24.91 -20.64
CA SER A 89 34.71 -25.20 -19.52
C SER A 89 35.78 -24.13 -19.34
N ASP A 90 36.36 -23.64 -20.43
CA ASP A 90 37.35 -22.55 -20.47
C ASP A 90 36.76 -21.20 -20.00
N GLY A 91 35.54 -20.89 -20.46
CA GLY A 91 34.80 -19.70 -20.05
C GLY A 91 34.46 -19.73 -18.56
N LEU A 92 33.96 -20.86 -18.04
CA LEU A 92 33.67 -21.05 -16.62
C LEU A 92 34.93 -20.88 -15.77
N LEU A 93 36.03 -21.54 -16.15
CA LEU A 93 37.31 -21.42 -15.46
C LEU A 93 37.80 -19.97 -15.43
N THR A 94 37.65 -19.23 -16.53
CA THR A 94 38.02 -17.82 -16.61
C THR A 94 37.19 -16.97 -15.64
N GLN A 95 35.88 -17.21 -15.54
CA GLN A 95 35.00 -16.51 -14.59
C GLN A 95 35.34 -16.82 -13.13
N LEU A 96 35.64 -18.08 -12.82
CA LEU A 96 36.05 -18.50 -11.47
C LEU A 96 37.39 -17.88 -11.07
N ASN A 97 38.40 -17.93 -11.95
CA ASN A 97 39.71 -17.30 -11.71
C ASN A 97 39.58 -15.79 -11.53
N THR A 98 38.78 -15.12 -12.35
CA THR A 98 38.54 -13.68 -12.24
C THR A 98 37.91 -13.32 -10.90
N THR A 99 36.92 -14.08 -10.46
CA THR A 99 36.22 -13.85 -9.18
C THR A 99 37.14 -14.13 -7.99
N TRP A 100 37.97 -15.18 -8.07
CA TRP A 100 38.99 -15.50 -7.09
C TRP A 100 40.07 -14.41 -6.99
N HIS A 101 40.57 -13.92 -8.12
CA HIS A 101 41.52 -12.82 -8.17
C HIS A 101 40.92 -11.54 -7.57
N LYS A 102 39.65 -11.22 -7.88
CA LYS A 102 38.92 -10.09 -7.26
C LYS A 102 38.80 -10.25 -5.74
N ALA A 103 38.68 -11.48 -5.23
CA ALA A 103 38.65 -11.73 -3.78
C ALA A 103 40.00 -11.46 -3.11
N ARG A 104 41.13 -11.71 -3.79
CA ARG A 104 42.49 -11.41 -3.30
C ARG A 104 42.68 -9.92 -2.98
N LEU A 105 42.05 -9.04 -3.76
CA LEU A 105 42.17 -7.59 -3.60
C LEU A 105 41.58 -7.08 -2.27
N ARG A 106 40.97 -7.95 -1.47
CA ARG A 106 40.34 -7.62 -0.19
C ARG A 106 41.11 -8.26 0.95
N ARG A 107 41.21 -7.55 2.07
CA ARG A 107 41.78 -8.09 3.32
C ARG A 107 41.01 -9.36 3.71
N ASN A 108 41.71 -10.50 3.78
CA ASN A 108 41.16 -11.83 4.06
C ASN A 108 40.09 -12.35 3.07
N GLY A 109 39.95 -11.74 1.89
CA GLY A 109 38.87 -12.08 0.96
C GLY A 109 38.95 -13.50 0.39
N GLN A 110 40.15 -14.06 0.27
CA GLN A 110 40.37 -15.45 -0.15
C GLN A 110 40.11 -16.47 0.97
N ALA A 111 40.35 -16.11 2.25
CA ALA A 111 40.18 -17.02 3.39
C ALA A 111 38.70 -17.33 3.69
N GLY A 112 37.80 -16.38 3.41
CA GLY A 112 36.35 -16.53 3.56
C GLY A 112 35.60 -16.59 2.24
N PHE A 113 36.27 -17.00 1.15
CA PHE A 113 35.68 -16.97 -0.19
C PHE A 113 34.50 -17.93 -0.32
N VAL A 114 33.36 -17.40 -0.77
CA VAL A 114 32.18 -18.18 -1.12
C VAL A 114 31.70 -17.76 -2.51
N LEU A 115 31.56 -18.73 -3.40
CA LEU A 115 31.02 -18.53 -4.74
C LEU A 115 29.52 -18.31 -4.64
N MET A 116 29.08 -17.07 -4.83
CA MET A 116 27.67 -16.70 -4.75
C MET A 116 26.99 -16.83 -6.11
N LEU A 117 26.01 -17.72 -6.17
CA LEU A 117 25.24 -18.04 -7.36
C LEU A 117 23.81 -17.52 -7.19
N SER A 118 23.20 -17.04 -8.27
CA SER A 118 21.85 -16.51 -8.28
C SER A 118 21.03 -17.10 -9.43
N VAL A 119 19.83 -17.56 -9.14
CA VAL A 119 18.85 -18.01 -10.14
C VAL A 119 17.61 -17.15 -10.03
N TYR A 120 17.08 -16.70 -11.17
CA TYR A 120 15.93 -15.82 -11.25
C TYR A 120 14.70 -16.60 -11.67
N VAL A 121 13.69 -16.61 -10.83
CA VAL A 121 12.38 -17.17 -11.18
C VAL A 121 11.54 -16.04 -11.74
N PRO A 122 11.15 -16.10 -13.03
CA PRO A 122 10.23 -15.13 -13.59
C PRO A 122 8.98 -15.06 -12.72
N LYS A 123 8.50 -13.84 -12.46
CA LYS A 123 7.16 -13.72 -11.91
C LYS A 123 6.22 -14.28 -12.98
N PRO A 124 5.30 -15.21 -12.65
CA PRO A 124 4.28 -15.59 -13.60
C PRO A 124 3.60 -14.29 -14.04
N THR A 125 3.44 -14.11 -15.35
CA THR A 125 2.67 -12.99 -15.92
C THR A 125 1.36 -12.95 -15.17
N GLU A 126 1.21 -11.97 -14.28
CA GLU A 126 0.08 -11.91 -13.37
C GLU A 126 -1.19 -11.89 -14.21
N GLN A 127 -1.93 -13.00 -14.23
CA GLN A 127 -3.37 -12.87 -14.38
C GLN A 127 -3.77 -11.94 -13.25
N VAL A 128 -4.23 -10.74 -13.61
CA VAL A 128 -4.40 -9.60 -12.72
C VAL A 128 -5.61 -9.84 -11.81
N THR A 129 -5.49 -10.78 -10.88
CA THR A 129 -6.56 -11.18 -9.96
C THR A 129 -6.26 -10.72 -8.53
N THR A 130 -5.11 -10.11 -8.28
CA THR A 130 -4.77 -9.57 -6.96
C THR A 130 -5.30 -8.14 -6.83
N LEU A 131 -6.14 -7.93 -5.83
CA LEU A 131 -6.67 -6.63 -5.45
C LEU A 131 -5.53 -5.61 -5.34
N ARG A 132 -5.66 -4.50 -6.04
CA ARG A 132 -4.71 -3.38 -6.06
C ARG A 132 -4.99 -2.43 -4.89
N ARG A 133 -3.99 -1.64 -4.51
CA ARG A 133 -4.21 -0.51 -3.60
C ARG A 133 -5.09 0.55 -4.30
N ALA A 134 -6.15 0.97 -3.62
CA ALA A 134 -6.93 2.15 -4.00
C ALA A 134 -6.14 3.42 -3.64
N SER A 135 -5.27 3.89 -4.54
CA SER A 135 -4.59 5.18 -4.40
C SER A 135 -5.56 6.33 -4.71
N ALA A 136 -5.31 7.52 -4.15
CA ALA A 136 -6.15 8.70 -4.39
C ALA A 136 -6.32 9.01 -5.89
N ALA A 137 -5.24 8.91 -6.68
CA ALA A 137 -5.29 9.12 -8.13
C ALA A 137 -6.22 8.12 -8.85
N ARG A 138 -6.16 6.84 -8.47
CA ARG A 138 -7.03 5.81 -9.07
C ARG A 138 -8.48 5.96 -8.65
N VAL A 139 -8.72 6.30 -7.40
CA VAL A 139 -10.08 6.60 -6.93
C VAL A 139 -10.65 7.76 -7.74
N GLN A 140 -9.88 8.85 -7.91
CA GLN A 140 -10.29 10.01 -8.69
C GLN A 140 -10.58 9.67 -10.16
N GLU A 141 -9.81 8.75 -10.76
CA GLU A 141 -10.05 8.25 -12.11
C GLU A 141 -11.34 7.43 -12.21
N GLN A 142 -11.68 6.65 -11.16
CA GLN A 142 -12.90 5.84 -11.16
C GLN A 142 -14.17 6.63 -10.83
N VAL A 143 -14.09 7.71 -10.06
CA VAL A 143 -15.26 8.54 -9.68
C VAL A 143 -16.16 8.91 -10.88
N PRO A 144 -15.66 9.49 -12.00
CA PRO A 144 -16.54 9.86 -13.11
C PRO A 144 -17.17 8.65 -13.81
N ARG A 145 -16.46 7.51 -13.87
CA ARG A 145 -16.96 6.27 -14.49
C ARG A 145 -18.08 5.65 -13.65
N VAL A 146 -17.89 5.66 -12.33
CA VAL A 146 -18.88 5.22 -11.34
C VAL A 146 -20.13 6.10 -11.38
N ALA A 147 -19.95 7.43 -11.40
CA ALA A 147 -21.06 8.38 -11.50
C ALA A 147 -21.85 8.25 -12.81
N ALA A 148 -21.18 7.95 -13.93
CA ALA A 148 -21.86 7.68 -15.20
C ALA A 148 -22.75 6.42 -15.11
N LEU A 149 -22.21 5.32 -14.59
CA LEU A 149 -22.95 4.07 -14.45
C LEU A 149 -24.15 4.19 -13.49
N LEU A 150 -23.99 4.91 -12.38
CA LEU A 150 -25.07 5.13 -11.42
C LEU A 150 -26.20 5.96 -12.03
N ARG A 151 -25.86 6.96 -12.85
CA ARG A 151 -26.84 7.75 -13.61
C ARG A 151 -27.57 6.90 -14.65
N GLU A 152 -26.85 6.04 -15.38
CA GLU A 152 -27.46 5.12 -16.36
C GLU A 152 -28.41 4.11 -15.71
N GLN A 153 -28.07 3.62 -14.52
CA GLN A 153 -28.92 2.68 -13.77
C GLN A 153 -30.06 3.35 -13.00
N GLY A 154 -30.16 4.69 -13.03
CA GLY A 154 -31.19 5.45 -12.33
C GLY A 154 -31.15 5.28 -10.80
N LEU A 155 -29.98 4.92 -10.25
CA LEU A 155 -29.83 4.70 -8.83
C LEU A 155 -29.60 6.04 -8.10
N PRO A 156 -30.44 6.40 -7.12
CA PRO A 156 -30.17 7.54 -6.26
C PRO A 156 -29.04 7.16 -5.31
N THR A 157 -27.83 7.63 -5.60
CA THR A 157 -26.66 7.42 -4.76
C THR A 157 -26.03 8.76 -4.46
N GLY A 158 -25.87 9.08 -3.18
CA GLY A 158 -25.19 10.28 -2.74
C GLY A 158 -23.68 10.10 -2.69
N GLY A 159 -23.00 11.12 -2.17
CA GLY A 159 -21.54 11.19 -2.17
C GLY A 159 -20.85 10.05 -1.41
N ALA A 160 -21.52 9.40 -0.45
CA ALA A 160 -20.92 8.32 0.31
C ALA A 160 -20.89 6.99 -0.48
N SER A 161 -22.02 6.62 -1.11
CA SER A 161 -22.13 5.42 -1.93
C SER A 161 -21.24 5.49 -3.18
N GLU A 162 -21.20 6.64 -3.85
CA GLU A 162 -20.32 6.88 -5.00
C GLU A 162 -18.84 6.69 -4.65
N ARG A 163 -18.39 7.28 -3.54
CA ARG A 163 -16.99 7.17 -3.09
C ARG A 163 -16.62 5.74 -2.73
N TYR A 164 -17.51 5.03 -2.03
CA TYR A 164 -17.27 3.62 -1.70
C TYR A 164 -17.13 2.74 -2.95
N MET A 165 -17.99 2.97 -3.94
CA MET A 165 -17.95 2.24 -5.21
C MET A 165 -16.69 2.59 -6.01
N ALA A 166 -16.28 3.86 -6.05
CA ALA A 166 -15.01 4.27 -6.66
C ALA A 166 -13.79 3.64 -5.98
N VAL A 167 -13.78 3.54 -4.66
CA VAL A 167 -12.72 2.86 -3.90
C VAL A 167 -12.69 1.37 -4.21
N THR A 168 -13.85 0.71 -4.25
CA THR A 168 -13.96 -0.72 -4.58
C THR A 168 -13.46 -0.99 -6.00
N GLN A 169 -13.87 -0.17 -6.97
CA GLN A 169 -13.42 -0.27 -8.36
C GLN A 169 -11.92 0.02 -8.52
N ALA A 170 -11.37 0.98 -7.77
CA ALA A 170 -9.94 1.32 -7.82
C ALA A 170 -9.03 0.18 -7.31
N ARG A 171 -9.60 -0.80 -6.59
CA ARG A 171 -8.89 -2.03 -6.19
C ARG A 171 -8.91 -3.10 -7.27
N LEU A 172 -9.79 -3.00 -8.26
CA LEU A 172 -9.88 -3.95 -9.36
C LEU A 172 -8.90 -3.58 -10.49
N PRO A 173 -8.57 -4.53 -11.37
CA PRO A 173 -7.78 -4.23 -12.57
C PRO A 173 -8.55 -3.28 -13.52
N GLY A 174 -7.82 -2.58 -14.40
CA GLY A 174 -8.39 -1.48 -15.19
C GLY A 174 -9.45 -1.90 -16.22
N ASP A 175 -9.41 -3.18 -16.61
CA ASP A 175 -10.33 -3.87 -17.51
C ASP A 175 -11.52 -4.50 -16.79
N ALA A 176 -11.59 -4.45 -15.45
CA ALA A 176 -12.72 -4.97 -14.71
C ALA A 176 -14.00 -4.18 -15.01
N SER A 177 -15.09 -4.90 -15.26
CA SER A 177 -16.43 -4.32 -15.38
C SER A 177 -16.82 -3.61 -14.08
N ILE A 178 -17.34 -2.39 -14.20
CA ILE A 178 -17.88 -1.65 -13.06
C ILE A 178 -19.25 -2.28 -12.73
N VAL A 179 -19.38 -2.83 -11.52
CA VAL A 179 -20.61 -3.46 -11.03
C VAL A 179 -20.98 -2.81 -9.71
N VAL A 180 -22.27 -2.56 -9.50
CA VAL A 180 -22.80 -2.04 -8.24
C VAL A 180 -22.61 -3.11 -7.15
N PRO A 181 -21.89 -2.82 -6.05
CA PRO A 181 -21.69 -3.79 -4.99
C PRO A 181 -23.01 -4.13 -4.26
N ASP A 182 -23.34 -5.41 -4.07
CA ASP A 182 -24.45 -5.83 -3.19
C ASP A 182 -23.96 -6.12 -1.75
N SER A 183 -23.04 -5.30 -1.25
CA SER A 183 -22.53 -5.45 0.12
C SER A 183 -23.46 -4.77 1.13
N THR A 184 -23.49 -5.29 2.35
CA THR A 184 -24.23 -4.67 3.47
C THR A 184 -23.78 -3.22 3.71
N THR A 185 -22.47 -2.96 3.61
CA THR A 185 -21.90 -1.62 3.71
C THR A 185 -22.44 -0.69 2.62
N PHE A 186 -22.50 -1.15 1.37
CA PHE A 186 -23.01 -0.32 0.28
C PHE A 186 -24.48 0.07 0.51
N ARG A 187 -25.31 -0.87 0.96
CA ARG A 187 -26.72 -0.62 1.31
C ARG A 187 -26.86 0.37 2.47
N GLN A 188 -26.00 0.28 3.48
CA GLN A 188 -25.97 1.24 4.59
C GLN A 188 -25.58 2.66 4.12
N LEU A 189 -24.59 2.76 3.24
CA LEU A 189 -24.20 4.06 2.67
C LEU A 189 -25.31 4.67 1.81
N GLN A 190 -26.03 3.85 1.04
CA GLN A 190 -27.22 4.32 0.31
C GLN A 190 -28.29 4.87 1.25
N HIS A 191 -28.51 4.20 2.40
CA HIS A 191 -29.44 4.69 3.40
C HIS A 191 -28.99 6.03 3.98
N ILE A 192 -27.70 6.18 4.31
CA ILE A 192 -27.12 7.45 4.80
C ILE A 192 -27.30 8.56 3.76
N ASP A 193 -27.00 8.28 2.50
CA ASP A 193 -27.18 9.25 1.41
C ASP A 193 -28.66 9.67 1.25
N THR A 194 -29.60 8.73 1.42
CA THR A 194 -31.04 9.03 1.37
C THR A 194 -31.46 9.92 2.54
N GLN A 195 -30.98 9.63 3.75
CA GLN A 195 -31.24 10.45 4.93
C GLN A 195 -30.64 11.85 4.76
N GLN A 196 -29.41 11.96 4.24
CA GLN A 196 -28.76 13.24 4.00
C GLN A 196 -29.54 14.07 2.97
N ALA A 197 -30.00 13.46 1.87
CA ALA A 197 -30.81 14.16 0.87
C ALA A 197 -32.12 14.69 1.47
N ALA A 198 -32.82 13.87 2.28
CA ALA A 198 -34.04 14.32 2.96
C ALA A 198 -33.77 15.48 3.94
N MET A 199 -32.65 15.44 4.67
CA MET A 199 -32.23 16.52 5.56
C MET A 199 -31.85 17.78 4.80
N ASP A 200 -31.17 17.66 3.66
CA ASP A 200 -30.78 18.79 2.81
C ASP A 200 -32.03 19.46 2.20
N GLU A 201 -33.04 18.68 1.80
CA GLU A 201 -34.34 19.19 1.34
C GLU A 201 -35.10 19.93 2.46
N GLU A 202 -35.14 19.37 3.67
CA GLU A 202 -35.74 20.02 4.84
C GLU A 202 -35.00 21.31 5.20
N MET A 203 -33.67 21.30 5.19
CA MET A 203 -32.85 22.49 5.40
C MET A 203 -33.08 23.56 4.33
N ALA A 204 -33.21 23.19 3.06
CA ALA A 204 -33.50 24.14 1.99
C ALA A 204 -34.89 24.78 2.18
N GLY A 205 -35.89 23.99 2.59
CA GLY A 205 -37.22 24.48 2.95
C GLY A 205 -37.20 25.44 4.14
N ASP A 206 -36.49 25.07 5.21
CA ASP A 206 -36.38 25.87 6.43
C ASP A 206 -35.53 27.12 6.25
N GLN A 207 -34.48 27.09 5.40
CA GLN A 207 -33.75 28.29 5.03
C GLN A 207 -34.62 29.25 4.22
N GLN A 208 -35.48 28.73 3.33
CA GLN A 208 -36.44 29.56 2.60
C GLN A 208 -37.45 30.22 3.56
N LEU A 209 -37.90 29.50 4.60
CA LEU A 209 -38.75 30.06 5.66
C LEU A 209 -37.99 31.00 6.61
N ALA A 210 -36.73 30.73 6.92
CA ALA A 210 -35.87 31.61 7.72
C ALA A 210 -35.44 32.87 6.96
N SER A 211 -35.51 32.85 5.63
CA SER A 211 -35.35 34.02 4.77
C SER A 211 -36.57 34.95 4.81
N LEU A 212 -37.70 34.49 5.36
CA LEU A 212 -38.78 35.38 5.76
C LEU A 212 -38.30 36.16 7.00
N GLU A 213 -37.81 37.36 6.77
CA GLU A 213 -37.34 38.27 7.83
C GLU A 213 -38.42 38.54 8.89
N CYS A 214 -39.70 38.42 8.53
CA CYS A 214 -40.86 38.64 9.40
C CYS A 214 -41.69 37.35 9.62
N CYS A 215 -41.96 37.00 10.87
CA CYS A 215 -42.89 35.93 11.23
C CYS A 215 -44.19 36.47 11.85
N LEU A 216 -45.29 35.75 11.71
CA LEU A 216 -46.57 36.11 12.31
C LEU A 216 -46.62 35.60 13.76
N ILE A 217 -46.62 36.51 14.74
CA ILE A 217 -46.84 36.19 16.15
C ILE A 217 -48.25 36.60 16.58
N ARG A 218 -48.80 35.96 17.61
CA ARG A 218 -50.07 36.36 18.21
C ARG A 218 -49.80 36.99 19.57
N ILE A 219 -50.22 38.24 19.75
CA ILE A 219 -50.17 38.92 21.03
C ILE A 219 -51.58 39.22 21.52
N LYS A 220 -51.80 39.24 22.84
CA LYS A 220 -53.09 39.64 23.40
C LYS A 220 -53.13 41.16 23.60
N ILE A 221 -54.13 41.82 23.04
CA ILE A 221 -54.45 43.23 23.29
C ILE A 221 -55.89 43.27 23.80
N GLN A 222 -56.10 43.76 25.02
CA GLN A 222 -57.42 43.79 25.67
C GLN A 222 -58.13 42.41 25.64
N ASP A 223 -57.39 41.35 26.01
CA ASP A 223 -57.81 39.94 25.96
C ASP A 223 -58.19 39.34 24.60
N VAL A 224 -58.03 40.10 23.51
CA VAL A 224 -58.21 39.60 22.14
C VAL A 224 -56.85 39.23 21.54
N PRO A 225 -56.65 38.00 21.02
CA PRO A 225 -55.42 37.62 20.34
C PRO A 225 -55.36 38.26 18.95
N VAL A 226 -54.41 39.15 18.73
CA VAL A 226 -54.17 39.86 17.47
C VAL A 226 -52.91 39.31 16.79
N PRO A 227 -52.99 38.89 15.51
CA PRO A 227 -51.82 38.49 14.74
C PRO A 227 -51.02 39.71 14.26
N ILE A 228 -49.71 39.72 14.48
CA ILE A 228 -48.78 40.79 14.08
C ILE A 228 -47.56 40.18 13.41
N GLN A 229 -47.11 40.77 12.30
CA GLN A 229 -45.84 40.41 11.68
C GLN A 229 -44.69 41.11 12.40
N VAL A 230 -43.68 40.35 12.81
CA VAL A 230 -42.53 40.86 13.56
C VAL A 230 -41.25 40.33 12.96
N ASN A 231 -40.24 41.20 12.86
CA ASN A 231 -38.91 40.80 12.41
C ASN A 231 -38.24 39.86 13.43
N VAL A 232 -37.79 38.69 12.98
CA VAL A 232 -37.25 37.65 13.85
C VAL A 232 -35.91 38.07 14.46
N ARG A 233 -35.08 38.87 13.76
CA ARG A 233 -33.82 39.38 14.30
C ARG A 233 -34.05 40.35 15.44
N ASP A 234 -34.96 41.30 15.27
CA ASP A 234 -35.27 42.30 16.28
C ASP A 234 -35.90 41.66 17.52
N LEU A 235 -36.81 40.70 17.32
CA LEU A 235 -37.42 39.93 18.41
C LEU A 235 -36.37 39.14 19.20
N ARG A 236 -35.41 38.49 18.53
CA ARG A 236 -34.31 37.77 19.19
C ARG A 236 -33.42 38.71 19.97
N ALA A 237 -33.05 39.86 19.39
CA ALA A 237 -32.23 40.87 20.05
C ALA A 237 -32.91 41.40 21.32
N ALA A 238 -34.22 41.70 21.25
CA ALA A 238 -35.01 42.16 22.39
C ALA A 238 -35.13 41.10 23.51
N LEU A 239 -35.18 39.82 23.16
CA LEU A 239 -35.27 38.70 24.09
C LEU A 239 -33.90 38.17 24.58
N GLY A 240 -32.79 38.75 24.13
CA GLY A 240 -31.44 38.27 24.45
C GLY A 240 -31.12 36.89 23.87
N LEU A 241 -31.83 36.47 22.81
CA LEU A 241 -31.63 35.19 22.15
C LEU A 241 -30.50 35.29 21.10
N PRO A 242 -29.77 34.19 20.84
CA PRO A 242 -28.74 34.17 19.81
C PRO A 242 -29.31 34.45 18.43
N GLY A 243 -28.51 35.08 17.56
CA GLY A 243 -28.92 35.42 16.18
C GLY A 243 -29.21 34.22 15.27
N TYR A 244 -28.93 32.99 15.73
CA TYR A 244 -29.16 31.73 15.02
C TYR A 244 -30.30 30.91 15.66
N SER A 245 -30.91 29.99 14.90
CA SER A 245 -31.95 29.11 15.43
C SER A 245 -31.37 28.13 16.46
N LEU A 246 -32.07 27.95 17.59
CA LEU A 246 -31.70 26.96 18.62
C LEU A 246 -32.10 25.51 18.26
N ARG A 247 -32.99 25.35 17.27
CA ARG A 247 -33.40 24.06 16.72
C ARG A 247 -33.27 24.07 15.21
N PRO A 248 -32.04 24.10 14.66
CA PRO A 248 -31.89 23.83 13.25
C PRO A 248 -32.23 22.35 13.00
N PRO A 249 -32.88 21.99 11.89
CA PRO A 249 -33.15 20.59 11.51
C PRO A 249 -31.87 19.75 11.47
N PHE A 250 -30.72 20.39 11.17
CA PHE A 250 -29.39 19.80 11.29
C PHE A 250 -28.42 20.75 11.98
N ARG A 251 -27.67 20.25 12.97
CA ARG A 251 -26.55 20.98 13.57
C ARG A 251 -25.27 20.56 12.84
N ALA A 252 -24.87 21.33 11.83
CA ALA A 252 -23.55 21.16 11.24
C ALA A 252 -22.48 21.21 12.35
N PRO A 253 -21.42 20.40 12.27
CA PRO A 253 -20.31 20.47 13.22
C PRO A 253 -19.87 21.92 13.32
N THR A 254 -19.91 22.47 14.53
CA THR A 254 -19.42 23.82 14.75
C THR A 254 -17.94 23.80 14.40
N THR A 255 -17.52 24.56 13.39
CA THR A 255 -16.12 24.83 13.09
C THR A 255 -15.55 25.69 14.20
N ILE A 256 -15.45 25.12 15.39
CA ILE A 256 -14.60 25.62 16.44
C ILE A 256 -13.22 25.19 15.95
N ASN A 257 -12.42 26.17 15.51
CA ASN A 257 -10.98 25.97 15.39
C ASN A 257 -10.49 25.77 16.83
N THR A 258 -10.58 24.54 17.32
CA THR A 258 -9.84 24.12 18.49
C THR A 258 -8.45 23.82 17.95
N PRO A 259 -7.46 24.72 18.12
CA PRO A 259 -6.10 24.37 17.78
C PRO A 259 -5.75 23.07 18.51
N GLY A 260 -5.11 22.14 17.79
CA GLY A 260 -4.53 20.98 18.44
C GLY A 260 -3.56 21.47 19.54
N PRO A 261 -3.39 20.70 20.63
CA PRO A 261 -2.41 21.06 21.64
C PRO A 261 -1.04 21.28 20.95
N GLU A 262 -0.39 22.40 21.27
CA GLU A 262 0.91 22.77 20.67
C GLU A 262 2.03 21.84 21.13
N GLU A 263 1.84 21.20 22.27
CA GLU A 263 2.79 20.28 22.91
C GLU A 263 2.14 18.91 23.09
N ASP A 264 2.91 17.87 22.77
CA ASP A 264 2.53 16.48 23.04
C ASP A 264 2.40 16.32 24.57
N MET A 265 1.26 15.86 25.06
CA MET A 265 1.11 15.60 26.48
C MET A 265 1.94 14.38 26.85
N GLU A 266 2.82 14.53 27.85
CA GLU A 266 3.56 13.39 28.40
C GLU A 266 2.56 12.35 28.94
N ASP A 267 2.77 11.09 28.57
CA ASP A 267 1.94 9.96 28.99
C ASP A 267 2.31 9.56 30.43
N VAL A 268 1.84 10.37 31.39
CA VAL A 268 2.15 10.22 32.81
C VAL A 268 1.53 8.94 33.39
N ASP A 269 0.44 8.47 32.80
CA ASP A 269 -0.31 7.29 33.27
C ASP A 269 0.42 5.96 33.01
N HIS A 270 1.48 5.97 32.19
CA HIS A 270 2.28 4.79 31.84
C HIS A 270 3.73 4.86 32.33
N ALA A 271 4.09 5.89 33.12
CA ALA A 271 5.45 6.09 33.62
C ALA A 271 5.88 5.02 34.65
N ASP A 272 4.95 4.50 35.46
CA ASP A 272 5.25 3.58 36.57
C ASP A 272 5.58 2.14 36.11
N GLU A 273 5.28 1.76 34.87
CA GLU A 273 5.57 0.40 34.35
C GLU A 273 7.02 0.26 33.85
N MET A 274 7.67 1.36 33.44
CA MET A 274 9.05 1.32 32.94
C MET A 274 10.09 1.27 34.06
N GLU A 275 9.79 1.77 35.26
CA GLU A 275 10.75 1.81 36.37
C GLU A 275 10.92 0.44 37.06
N GLN A 276 9.94 -0.47 36.91
CA GLN A 276 10.01 -1.82 37.49
C GLN A 276 10.79 -2.84 36.63
N MET A 277 11.05 -2.55 35.35
CA MET A 277 11.87 -3.44 34.49
C MET A 277 13.37 -3.13 34.53
N ALA A 278 13.80 -2.02 35.11
CA ALA A 278 15.21 -1.65 35.22
C ALA A 278 15.89 -2.18 36.50
N ASN A 279 15.13 -2.76 37.43
CA ASN A 279 15.62 -3.25 38.73
C ASN A 279 15.54 -4.78 38.91
N VAL A 280 15.62 -5.55 37.80
CA VAL A 280 15.82 -7.01 37.84
C VAL A 280 17.12 -7.39 37.17
#